data_AF-A0A7X6ZCT8-F1
#
_entry.id   AF-A0A7X6ZCT8-F1
#
_cell.length_a   1.000
_cell.length_b   1.000
_cell.length_c   1.000
_cell.angle_alpha   90.00
_cell.angle_beta   90.00
_cell.angle_gamma   90.00
#
_symmetry.space_group_name_H-M   'P 1'
#
loop_
_entity.id
_entity.type
_entity.pdbx_description
1 polymer ?
#
loop_
_entity_poly.entity_id
_entity_poly.type
_entity_poly.pdbx_seq_one_letter_code
_entity_poly.pdbx_strand_id
1 'polypeptide(L)' 'GVWAGFFDSYQEGVQAMIREERTFWPDAKNVAIYEDIYTGIYKKIYKNNEKLFKELERYSGRSLE' A
#
# COMPACT_ATOMS: atom_id res chain seq x y z
N GLY A 1 -3.50 21.18 -16.94
CA GLY A 1 -4.88 21.10 -17.44
C GLY A 1 -5.70 22.24 -16.86
N VAL A 2 -6.09 22.13 -15.59
CA VAL A 2 -6.95 23.09 -14.90
C VAL A 2 -6.39 24.52 -14.89
N TRP A 3 -5.16 24.72 -14.40
CA TRP A 3 -4.54 26.06 -14.38
C TRP A 3 -4.34 26.69 -15.76
N ALA A 4 -4.19 25.86 -16.80
CA ALA A 4 -4.01 26.31 -18.18
C ALA A 4 -5.35 26.50 -18.92
N GLY A 5 -6.50 26.36 -18.23
CA GLY A 5 -7.83 26.58 -18.79
C GLY A 5 -8.35 25.48 -19.72
N PHE A 6 -7.68 24.32 -19.77
CA PHE A 6 -8.13 23.19 -20.61
C PHE A 6 -9.24 22.35 -19.96
N PHE A 7 -9.39 22.43 -18.65
CA PHE A 7 -10.41 21.73 -17.87
C PHE A 7 -10.91 22.65 -16.76
N ASP A 8 -12.21 22.63 -16.49
CA ASP A 8 -12.89 23.47 -15.51
C ASP A 8 -12.65 22.99 -14.07
N SER A 9 -12.34 21.70 -13.90
CA SER A 9 -12.07 21.11 -12.59
C SER A 9 -10.99 20.04 -12.60
N TYR A 10 -10.45 19.74 -11.42
CA TYR A 10 -9.50 18.64 -11.23
C TYR A 10 -10.11 17.30 -11.65
N GLN A 11 -11.34 17.01 -11.22
CA GLN A 11 -12.07 15.78 -11.53
C GLN A 11 -12.28 15.61 -13.04
N GLU A 12 -12.64 16.68 -13.74
CA GLU A 12 -12.77 16.66 -15.20
C GLU A 12 -11.44 16.35 -15.88
N GLY A 13 -10.35 17.00 -15.45
CA GLY A 13 -9.02 16.70 -15.97
C GLY A 13 -8.60 15.25 -15.70
N VAL A 14 -8.92 14.70 -14.52
CA VAL A 14 -8.67 13.29 -14.19
C VAL A 14 -9.42 12.37 -15.14
N GLN A 15 -10.72 12.61 -15.36
CA GLN A 15 -11.53 11.79 -16.27
C GLN A 15 -11.08 11.88 -17.73
N ALA A 16 -10.63 13.06 -18.18
CA ALA A 16 -10.18 13.26 -19.55
C ALA A 16 -8.78 12.68 -19.83
N MET A 17 -7.92 12.60 -18.81
CA MET A 17 -6.51 12.20 -18.96
C MET A 17 -6.22 10.75 -18.52
N ILE A 18 -7.04 10.16 -17.65
CA ILE A 18 -6.85 8.80 -17.14
C ILE A 18 -7.79 7.83 -17.87
N ARG A 19 -7.26 6.67 -18.25
CA ARG A 19 -8.05 5.53 -18.74
C ARG A 19 -7.82 4.34 -17.82
N GLU A 20 -8.88 3.86 -17.19
CA GLU A 20 -8.84 2.61 -16.44
C GLU A 20 -8.84 1.45 -17.43
N GLU A 21 -7.73 0.72 -17.52
CA GLU A 21 -7.65 -0.43 -18.43
C GLU A 21 -8.20 -1.71 -17.80
N ARG A 22 -7.95 -1.91 -16.50
CA ARG A 22 -8.35 -3.11 -15.77
C ARG A 22 -8.61 -2.79 -14.31
N THR A 23 -9.69 -3.36 -13.79
CA THR A 23 -10.00 -3.36 -12.36
C THR A 23 -9.86 -4.78 -11.86
N PHE A 24 -9.07 -4.96 -10.80
CA PHE A 24 -8.91 -6.26 -10.16
C PHE A 24 -9.76 -6.29 -8.90
N TRP A 25 -10.61 -7.31 -8.81
CA TRP A 25 -11.40 -7.59 -7.62
C TRP A 25 -10.78 -8.76 -6.88
N PRO A 26 -10.81 -8.75 -5.54
CA PRO A 26 -10.26 -9.84 -4.75
C PRO A 26 -11.00 -11.15 -5.05
N ASP A 27 -10.26 -12.19 -5.44
CA ASP A 27 -10.78 -13.54 -5.52
C ASP A 27 -10.87 -14.13 -4.11
N ALA A 28 -12.08 -14.50 -3.67
CA ALA A 28 -12.32 -14.97 -2.31
C ALA A 28 -11.46 -16.18 -1.91
N LYS A 29 -11.11 -17.08 -2.84
CA LYS A 29 -10.24 -18.23 -2.55
C LYS A 29 -8.81 -17.78 -2.29
N ASN A 30 -8.33 -16.85 -3.10
CA ASN A 30 -6.99 -16.29 -2.91
C ASN A 30 -6.92 -15.48 -1.61
N VAL A 31 -7.93 -14.67 -1.32
CA VAL A 31 -8.02 -13.89 -0.07
C VAL A 31 -7.87 -14.82 1.14
N ALA A 32 -8.59 -15.94 1.18
CA ALA A 32 -8.51 -16.88 2.30
C ALA A 32 -7.09 -17.43 2.49
N ILE A 33 -6.39 -17.77 1.40
CA ILE A 33 -4.99 -18.23 1.45
C ILE A 33 -4.07 -17.12 1.96
N TYR A 34 -4.21 -15.91 1.45
CA TYR A 34 -3.38 -14.77 1.87
C TYR A 34 -3.62 -14.41 3.34
N GLU A 35 -4.86 -14.46 3.82
CA GLU A 35 -5.19 -14.23 5.22
C GLU A 35 -4.59 -15.29 6.16
N ASP A 36 -4.62 -16.56 5.77
CA ASP A 36 -4.02 -17.64 6.56
C ASP A 36 -2.50 -17.48 6.66
N ILE A 37 -1.84 -17.18 5.53
CA ILE A 37 -0.39 -16.91 5.52
C ILE A 37 -0.07 -15.66 6.35
N TYR A 38 -0.85 -14.58 6.21
CA TYR A 38 -0.64 -13.33 6.93
C TYR A 38 -0.76 -13.52 8.44
N THR A 39 -1.87 -14.10 8.90
CA THR A 39 -2.16 -14.28 10.32
C THR A 39 -1.33 -15.40 10.95
N GLY A 40 -1.17 -16.51 10.23
CA GLY A 40 -0.51 -17.72 10.67
C GLY A 40 1.00 -17.62 10.70
N ILE A 41 1.61 -16.86 9.77
CA ILE A 41 3.06 -16.81 9.57
C ILE A 41 3.57 -15.38 9.76
N TYR A 42 3.25 -14.46 8.84
CA TYR A 42 3.90 -13.14 8.79
C TYR A 42 3.69 -12.33 10.07
N LYS A 43 2.47 -12.29 10.60
CA LYS A 43 2.14 -11.55 11.82
C LYS A 43 2.92 -12.06 13.03
N LYS A 44 3.13 -13.37 13.13
CA LYS A 44 3.91 -13.99 14.22
C LYS A 44 5.40 -13.69 14.06
N ILE A 45 5.94 -13.86 12.84
CA ILE A 45 7.35 -13.54 12.55
C ILE A 45 7.65 -12.08 12.88
N TYR A 46 6.80 -11.16 12.43
CA TYR A 46 6.99 -9.73 12.69
C TYR A 46 6.97 -9.43 14.19
N LYS A 47 5.97 -9.93 14.93
CA LYS A 47 5.88 -9.73 16.39
C LYS A 47 7.09 -10.31 17.13
N ASN A 48 7.53 -11.50 16.75
CA ASN A 48 8.66 -12.15 17.41
C ASN A 48 9.97 -11.43 17.13
N ASN A 49 10.13 -10.87 15.92
CA ASN A 49 11.34 -10.17 15.51
C ASN A 49 11.30 -8.66 15.79
N GLU A 50 10.18 -8.11 16.26
CA GLU A 50 9.98 -6.68 16.50
C GLU A 50 11.09 -6.08 17.37
N LYS A 51 11.48 -6.79 18.44
CA LYS A 51 12.56 -6.35 19.34
C LYS A 51 13.91 -6.31 18.62
N LEU A 52 14.21 -7.31 17.80
CA LEU A 52 15.45 -7.37 17.03
C LEU A 52 15.50 -6.25 15.98
N PHE A 53 14.37 -5.94 15.33
CA PHE A 53 14.29 -4.83 14.38
C PHE A 53 14.46 -3.47 15.08
N LYS A 54 13.86 -3.28 16.26
CA LYS A 54 14.07 -2.09 17.10
C LYS A 54 15.52 -1.97 17.57
N GLU A 55 16.19 -3.08 17.85
CA GLU A 55 17.61 -3.06 18.18
C GLU A 55 18.48 -2.70 16.97
N LEU A 56 18.17 -3.25 15.80
CA LEU A 56 18.82 -2.89 14.54
C LEU A 56 18.64 -1.39 14.21
N GLU A 57 17.47 -0.83 14.51
CA GLU A 57 17.16 0.59 14.31
C GLU A 57 18.13 1.52 15.05
N ARG A 58 18.61 1.12 16.24
CA ARG A 58 19.62 1.86 17.02
C ARG A 58 20.94 2.06 16.26
N TYR A 59 21.24 1.18 15.30
CA TYR A 59 22.43 1.25 14.45
C TYR A 59 22.15 1.87 13.08
N SER A 60 20.87 2.12 12.73
CA SER A 60 20.46 2.55 11.39
C SER A 60 20.62 4.05 11.12
N GLY A 61 20.88 4.86 12.15
CA GLY A 61 21.07 6.31 12.05
C GLY A 61 19.84 7.10 11.61
N ARG A 62 18.65 6.48 11.50
CA ARG A 62 17.39 7.16 11.16
C ARG A 62 16.48 7.17 12.39
N SER A 63 16.25 8.37 12.93
CA SER A 63 15.09 8.67 13.76
C SER A 63 13.94 9.01 12.82
N LEU A 64 12.85 8.24 12.86
CA LEU A 64 11.58 8.61 12.22
C LEU A 64 10.56 8.84 13.34
N GLU A 65 10.70 9.98 14.01
CA GLU A 65 9.62 10.68 14.71
C GLU A 65 8.99 11.73 13.78
#